data_AF-A0A432JYQ9-F1
#
_entry.id   AF-A0A432JYQ9-F1
#
_cell.length_a   1.000
_cell.length_b   1.000
_cell.length_c   1.000
_cell.angle_alpha   90.00
_cell.angle_beta   90.00
_cell.angle_gamma   90.00
#
_symmetry.space_group_name_H-M   'P 1'
#
loop_
_entity.id
_entity.type
_entity.pdbx_description
1 polymer ?
#
loop_
_entity_poly.entity_id
_entity_poly.type
_entity_poly.pdbx_seq_one_letter_code
_entity_poly.pdbx_strand_id
1 'polypeptide(L)'
;PLLDRIDLHVEVTPVPFRELSKIQRSEKSSAVRERVIAARKIQEERFKDSQGVFTNAQMNSKLLRKHCQIDEAGNELLKNAMEKLGLSARAYDRILKVSRTIADLAGHENINNEHLSEAIQYRSLDRDSWGT
;
A
#
# COMPACT_ATOMS: atom_id res chain seq x y z
N PRO A 1 2.93 19.97 6.38
CA PRO A 1 4.28 19.50 5.96
C PRO A 1 4.20 18.71 4.64
N LEU A 2 5.22 18.76 3.77
CA LEU A 2 5.20 18.17 2.41
C LEU A 2 5.15 16.63 2.43
N LEU A 3 5.89 15.99 3.34
CA LEU A 3 6.04 14.53 3.42
C LEU A 3 4.73 13.79 3.69
N ASP A 4 3.84 14.36 4.51
CA ASP A 4 2.49 13.82 4.79
C ASP A 4 1.58 13.79 3.53
N ARG A 5 2.02 14.43 2.42
CA ARG A 5 1.33 14.38 1.12
C ARG A 5 1.87 13.31 0.17
N ILE A 6 2.95 12.62 0.52
CA ILE A 6 3.50 11.51 -0.26
C ILE A 6 2.89 10.20 0.28
N ASP A 7 2.41 9.36 -0.62
CA ASP A 7 1.64 8.17 -0.24
C ASP A 7 2.53 7.00 0.20
N LEU A 8 3.71 6.85 -0.42
CA LEU A 8 4.66 5.75 -0.21
C LEU A 8 6.09 6.30 -0.17
N HIS A 9 6.88 5.80 0.76
CA HIS A 9 8.32 6.02 0.86
C HIS A 9 9.04 4.67 0.86
N VAL A 10 10.06 4.54 0.01
CA VAL A 10 10.88 3.33 -0.08
C VAL A 10 12.35 3.76 -0.09
N GLU A 11 13.11 3.23 0.87
CA GLU A 11 14.57 3.39 0.87
C GLU A 11 15.16 2.35 -0.07
N VAL A 12 16.03 2.80 -0.97
CA VAL A 12 16.73 1.92 -1.92
C VAL A 12 18.21 1.98 -1.58
N THR A 13 18.77 0.85 -1.18
CA THR A 13 20.21 0.75 -0.94
C THR A 13 20.98 0.75 -2.26
N PRO A 14 22.17 1.37 -2.32
CA PRO A 14 23.00 1.34 -3.52
C PRO A 14 23.30 -0.10 -3.94
N VAL A 15 23.01 -0.43 -5.19
CA VAL A 15 23.27 -1.76 -5.75
C VAL A 15 24.77 -1.86 -6.07
N PRO A 16 25.50 -2.87 -5.54
CA PRO A 16 26.92 -3.04 -5.86
C PRO A 16 27.15 -3.24 -7.36
N PHE A 17 28.24 -2.69 -7.91
CA PHE A 17 28.56 -2.79 -9.34
C PHE A 17 28.54 -4.24 -9.87
N ARG A 18 29.02 -5.20 -9.06
CA ARG A 18 29.01 -6.62 -9.41
C ARG A 18 27.58 -7.12 -9.68
N GLU A 19 26.58 -6.64 -8.94
CA GLU A 19 25.19 -7.04 -9.14
C GLU A 19 24.57 -6.34 -10.36
N LEU A 20 24.91 -5.08 -10.61
CA LEU A 20 24.52 -4.37 -11.84
C LEU A 20 25.05 -5.07 -13.10
N SER A 21 26.25 -5.67 -13.02
CA SER A 21 26.88 -6.40 -14.13
C SER A 21 26.38 -7.84 -14.31
N LYS A 22 25.61 -8.38 -13.36
CA LYS A 22 25.04 -9.73 -13.47
C LYS A 22 23.79 -9.67 -14.35
N ILE A 23 23.76 -10.49 -15.40
CA ILE A 23 22.52 -10.81 -16.11
C ILE A 23 21.77 -11.85 -15.28
N GLN A 24 21.01 -11.41 -14.28
CA GLN A 24 20.05 -12.29 -13.60
C GLN A 24 18.71 -12.24 -14.33
N ARG A 25 18.04 -13.41 -14.41
CA ARG A 25 16.64 -13.47 -14.87
C ARG A 25 15.77 -12.82 -13.81
N SER A 26 15.31 -11.60 -14.08
CA SER A 26 14.25 -10.95 -13.34
C SER A 26 12.88 -11.40 -13.85
N GLU A 27 11.84 -11.13 -13.05
CA GLU A 27 10.48 -11.26 -13.51
C GLU A 27 10.25 -10.38 -14.75
N LYS A 28 9.59 -10.94 -15.77
CA LYS A 28 9.29 -10.19 -16.99
C LYS A 28 8.20 -9.15 -16.69
N SER A 29 8.32 -7.97 -17.30
CA SER A 29 7.28 -6.93 -17.22
C SER A 29 5.90 -7.42 -17.69
N SER A 30 5.84 -8.43 -18.56
CA SER A 30 4.57 -9.06 -18.97
C SER A 30 3.85 -9.75 -17.80
N ALA A 31 4.58 -10.46 -16.93
CA ALA A 31 4.01 -11.13 -15.76
C ALA A 31 3.52 -10.10 -14.72
N VAL A 32 4.30 -9.03 -14.49
CA VAL A 32 3.87 -7.91 -13.63
C VAL A 32 2.61 -7.25 -14.19
N ARG A 33 2.56 -7.01 -15.50
CA ARG A 33 1.40 -6.42 -16.18
C ARG A 33 0.14 -7.26 -15.97
N GLU A 34 0.23 -8.58 -16.06
CA GLU A 34 -0.91 -9.48 -15.83
C GLU A 34 -1.47 -9.31 -14.40
N ARG A 35 -0.61 -9.27 -13.38
CA ARG A 35 -1.01 -9.03 -11.99
C ARG A 35 -1.68 -7.66 -11.81
N VAL A 36 -1.10 -6.61 -12.41
CA VAL A 36 -1.67 -5.25 -12.34
C VAL A 36 -3.05 -5.20 -13.01
N ILE A 37 -3.23 -5.82 -14.17
CA ILE A 37 -4.51 -5.85 -14.88
C ILE A 37 -5.56 -6.60 -14.06
N ALA A 38 -5.20 -7.73 -13.45
CA ALA A 38 -6.10 -8.48 -12.58
C ALA A 38 -6.59 -7.62 -11.40
N ALA A 39 -5.68 -6.93 -10.71
CA ALA A 39 -6.03 -6.02 -9.61
C ALA A 39 -6.92 -4.85 -10.08
N ARG A 40 -6.68 -4.31 -11.28
CA ARG A 40 -7.52 -3.25 -11.86
C ARG A 40 -8.94 -3.71 -12.13
N LYS A 41 -9.13 -4.92 -12.68
CA LYS A 41 -10.47 -5.48 -12.91
C LYS A 41 -11.25 -5.65 -11.60
N ILE A 42 -10.58 -6.06 -10.52
CA ILE A 42 -11.20 -6.13 -9.18
C ILE A 42 -11.69 -4.74 -8.75
N GLN A 43 -10.89 -3.69 -8.96
CA GLN A 43 -11.27 -2.32 -8.62
C GLN A 43 -12.42 -1.79 -9.50
N GLU A 44 -12.40 -2.07 -10.80
CA GLU A 44 -13.49 -1.72 -11.72
C GLU A 44 -14.82 -2.30 -11.25
N GLU A 45 -14.85 -3.59 -10.92
CA GLU A 45 -16.06 -4.24 -10.41
C GLU A 45 -16.49 -3.65 -9.05
N ARG A 46 -15.53 -3.46 -8.13
CA ARG A 46 -15.79 -2.88 -6.80
C ARG A 46 -16.44 -1.50 -6.88
N PHE A 47 -16.03 -0.69 -7.85
CA PHE A 47 -16.44 0.72 -7.95
C PHE A 47 -17.43 1.00 -9.09
N LYS A 48 -17.99 -0.02 -9.74
CA LYS A 48 -18.94 0.14 -10.86
C LYS A 48 -20.11 1.10 -10.58
N ASP A 49 -20.60 1.11 -9.33
CA ASP A 49 -21.72 1.94 -8.87
C ASP A 49 -21.25 3.24 -8.18
N SER A 50 -19.95 3.52 -8.15
CA SER A 50 -19.36 4.67 -7.46
C SER A 50 -18.91 5.73 -8.46
N GLN A 51 -19.76 6.73 -8.70
CA GLN A 51 -19.48 7.80 -9.64
C GLN A 51 -18.18 8.55 -9.28
N GLY A 52 -17.26 8.66 -10.25
CA GLY A 52 -16.00 9.38 -10.09
C GLY A 52 -14.91 8.64 -9.30
N VAL A 53 -15.15 7.37 -8.93
CA VAL A 53 -14.17 6.52 -8.25
C VAL A 53 -13.83 5.34 -9.14
N PHE A 54 -12.56 5.23 -9.53
CA PHE A 54 -12.09 4.19 -10.43
C PHE A 54 -11.02 3.31 -9.76
N THR A 55 -10.48 3.76 -8.63
CA THR A 55 -9.33 3.14 -7.98
C THR A 55 -9.39 3.24 -6.46
N ASN A 56 -8.63 2.38 -5.78
CA ASN A 56 -8.56 2.40 -4.32
C ASN A 56 -8.09 3.75 -3.75
N ALA A 57 -7.20 4.45 -4.46
CA ALA A 57 -6.67 5.75 -4.04
C ALA A 57 -7.78 6.82 -3.93
N GLN A 58 -8.81 6.73 -4.77
CA GLN A 58 -9.91 7.69 -4.88
C GLN A 58 -11.05 7.44 -3.88
N MET A 59 -10.97 6.38 -3.06
CA MET A 59 -11.99 6.12 -2.05
C MET A 59 -12.14 7.31 -1.08
N ASN A 60 -13.38 7.74 -0.85
CA ASN A 60 -13.74 8.62 0.26
C ASN A 60 -13.91 7.80 1.56
N SER A 61 -14.11 8.47 2.70
CA SER A 61 -14.21 7.80 4.01
C SER A 61 -15.37 6.78 4.09
N LYS A 62 -16.46 6.98 3.34
CA LYS A 62 -17.58 6.01 3.30
C LYS A 62 -17.16 4.73 2.57
N LEU A 63 -16.50 4.85 1.43
CA LEU A 63 -15.99 3.70 0.67
C LEU A 63 -14.85 2.99 1.40
N LEU A 64 -13.99 3.74 2.10
CA LEU A 64 -12.91 3.16 2.90
C LEU A 64 -13.45 2.21 3.97
N ARG A 65 -14.44 2.64 4.76
CA ARG A 65 -15.10 1.80 5.78
C ARG A 65 -15.80 0.58 5.20
N LYS A 66 -16.27 0.67 3.95
CA LYS A 66 -16.95 -0.44 3.26
C LYS A 66 -15.97 -1.48 2.71
N HIS A 67 -14.86 -1.04 2.12
CA HIS A 67 -13.98 -1.90 1.32
C HIS A 67 -12.63 -2.21 1.97
N CYS A 68 -12.29 -1.56 3.08
CA CYS A 68 -11.05 -1.76 3.82
C CYS A 68 -11.33 -2.22 5.25
N GLN A 69 -12.25 -3.17 5.41
CA GLN A 69 -12.47 -3.81 6.70
C GLN A 69 -11.27 -4.70 7.03
N ILE A 70 -10.84 -4.62 8.28
CA ILE A 70 -9.73 -5.40 8.84
C ILE A 70 -10.23 -6.04 10.14
N ASP A 71 -9.66 -7.18 10.49
CA ASP A 71 -10.01 -7.88 11.72
C ASP A 71 -9.42 -7.18 12.97
N GLU A 72 -9.71 -7.74 14.14
CA GLU A 72 -9.22 -7.21 15.43
C GLU A 72 -7.69 -7.13 15.47
N ALA A 73 -7.02 -8.17 14.95
CA ALA A 73 -5.57 -8.22 14.89
C ALA A 73 -4.99 -7.12 14.00
N GLY A 74 -5.62 -6.85 12.85
CA GLY A 74 -5.24 -5.76 11.96
C GLY A 74 -5.47 -4.38 12.58
N ASN A 75 -6.56 -4.20 13.34
CA ASN A 75 -6.81 -2.95 14.06
C ASN A 75 -5.75 -2.69 15.14
N GLU A 76 -5.40 -3.69 15.94
CA GLU A 76 -4.33 -3.58 16.94
C GLU A 76 -2.97 -3.33 16.29
N LEU A 77 -2.64 -4.00 15.18
CA LEU A 77 -1.41 -3.73 14.43
C LEU A 77 -1.34 -2.27 13.97
N LEU A 78 -2.42 -1.77 13.38
CA LEU A 78 -2.48 -0.42 12.86
C LEU A 78 -2.39 0.63 13.98
N LYS A 79 -3.09 0.40 15.10
CA LYS A 79 -3.01 1.24 16.30
C LYS A 79 -1.58 1.32 16.84
N ASN A 80 -0.92 0.18 17.03
CA ASN A 80 0.45 0.12 17.51
C ASN A 80 1.42 0.85 16.55
N ALA A 81 1.24 0.70 15.24
CA ALA A 81 2.04 1.42 14.24
C ALA A 81 1.81 2.94 14.32
N MET A 82 0.56 3.36 14.44
CA MET A 82 0.18 4.77 14.59
C MET A 82 0.84 5.43 15.80
N GLU A 83 0.78 4.79 16.96
CA GLU A 83 1.38 5.28 18.22
C GLU A 83 2.91 5.27 18.15
N LYS A 84 3.51 4.18 17.66
CA LYS A 84 4.97 4.02 17.63
C LYS A 84 5.66 4.91 16.60
N LEU A 85 5.01 5.16 15.46
CA LEU A 85 5.57 5.93 14.35
C LEU A 85 5.08 7.39 14.33
N GLY A 86 4.19 7.78 15.25
CA GLY A 86 3.67 9.16 15.32
C GLY A 86 2.86 9.56 14.08
N LEU A 87 2.18 8.59 13.44
CA LEU A 87 1.50 8.81 12.16
C LEU A 87 0.24 9.68 12.33
N SER A 88 -0.17 10.34 11.25
CA SER A 88 -1.38 11.17 11.22
C SER A 88 -2.63 10.35 10.88
N ALA A 89 -3.83 10.88 11.18
CA ALA A 89 -5.08 10.26 10.73
C ALA A 89 -5.15 10.14 9.18
N ARG A 90 -4.44 11.01 8.46
CA ARG A 90 -4.30 10.90 7.01
C ARG A 90 -3.43 9.69 6.63
N ALA A 91 -2.36 9.41 7.37
CA ALA A 91 -1.54 8.22 7.16
C ALA A 91 -2.33 6.94 7.43
N TYR A 92 -3.20 6.91 8.45
CA TYR A 92 -4.13 5.80 8.70
C TYR A 92 -4.97 5.46 7.45
N ASP A 93 -5.65 6.47 6.88
CA ASP A 93 -6.47 6.28 5.68
C ASP A 93 -5.64 5.79 4.48
N ARG A 94 -4.40 6.28 4.36
CA ARG A 94 -3.49 5.88 3.28
C ARG A 94 -3.02 4.44 3.44
N ILE A 95 -2.66 4.02 4.65
CA ILE A 95 -2.27 2.64 4.93
C ILE A 95 -3.40 1.68 4.53
N LEU A 96 -4.65 1.98 4.86
CA LEU A 96 -5.79 1.16 4.46
C LEU A 96 -5.95 1.07 2.93
N LYS A 97 -5.85 2.20 2.21
CA LYS A 97 -5.94 2.22 0.73
C LYS A 97 -4.81 1.43 0.06
N VAL A 98 -3.60 1.54 0.59
CA VAL A 98 -2.42 0.81 0.09
C VAL A 98 -2.58 -0.68 0.38
N SER A 99 -2.95 -1.05 1.61
CA SER A 99 -3.22 -2.44 2.01
C SER A 99 -4.28 -3.10 1.12
N ARG A 100 -5.35 -2.35 0.79
CA ARG A 100 -6.38 -2.81 -0.16
C ARG A 100 -5.82 -3.10 -1.55
N THR A 101 -4.89 -2.28 -2.01
CA THR A 101 -4.24 -2.44 -3.32
C THR A 101 -3.28 -3.63 -3.33
N ILE A 102 -2.53 -3.85 -2.25
CA ILE A 102 -1.67 -5.02 -2.07
C ILE A 102 -2.52 -6.30 -2.09
N ALA A 103 -3.63 -6.30 -1.35
CA ALA A 103 -4.57 -7.41 -1.34
C ALA A 103 -5.16 -7.71 -2.73
N ASP A 104 -5.48 -6.67 -3.52
CA ASP A 104 -5.97 -6.84 -4.90
C ASP A 104 -4.89 -7.43 -5.82
N LEU A 105 -3.62 -7.03 -5.65
CA LEU A 105 -2.49 -7.58 -6.39
C LEU A 105 -2.21 -9.04 -6.04
N ALA A 106 -2.49 -9.43 -4.79
CA ALA A 106 -2.40 -10.82 -4.32
C ALA A 106 -3.66 -11.66 -4.64
N GLY A 107 -4.73 -11.03 -5.14
CA GLY A 107 -5.99 -11.71 -5.44
C GLY A 107 -6.83 -12.07 -4.21
N HIS A 108 -6.56 -11.43 -3.06
CA HIS A 108 -7.32 -11.66 -1.82
C HIS A 108 -8.53 -10.73 -1.72
N GLU A 109 -9.69 -11.30 -1.38
CA GLU A 109 -10.91 -10.52 -1.15
C GLU A 109 -10.79 -9.60 0.07
N ASN A 110 -10.15 -10.07 1.15
CA ASN A 110 -9.99 -9.34 2.41
C ASN A 110 -8.57 -8.77 2.57
N ILE A 111 -8.45 -7.73 3.39
CA ILE A 111 -7.15 -7.22 3.83
C ILE A 111 -6.69 -8.08 5.01
N ASN A 112 -5.60 -8.82 4.81
CA ASN A 112 -4.94 -9.60 5.86
C ASN A 112 -3.79 -8.80 6.49
N ASN A 113 -3.29 -9.29 7.63
CA ASN A 113 -2.20 -8.65 8.39
C ASN A 113 -0.91 -8.46 7.59
N GLU A 114 -0.60 -9.36 6.65
CA GLU A 114 0.56 -9.22 5.76
C GLU A 114 0.45 -7.98 4.85
N HIS A 115 -0.73 -7.71 4.29
CA HIS A 115 -0.96 -6.53 3.45
C HIS A 115 -0.86 -5.23 4.26
N LEU A 116 -1.38 -5.24 5.50
CA LEU A 116 -1.24 -4.12 6.44
C LEU A 116 0.22 -3.87 6.80
N SER A 117 0.94 -4.94 7.15
CA SER A 117 2.34 -4.85 7.56
C SER A 117 3.20 -4.26 6.45
N GLU A 118 3.02 -4.71 5.21
CA GLU A 118 3.71 -4.16 4.05
C GLU A 118 3.35 -2.68 3.82
N ALA A 119 2.06 -2.33 3.88
CA ALA A 119 1.63 -0.94 3.72
C ALA A 119 2.20 0.00 4.81
N ILE A 120 2.32 -0.46 6.05
CA ILE A 120 2.94 0.28 7.15
C ILE A 120 4.43 0.48 6.90
N GLN A 121 5.14 -0.52 6.37
CA GLN A 121 6.57 -0.42 6.08
C GLN A 121 6.87 0.71 5.08
N TYR A 122 6.00 0.92 4.10
CA TYR A 122 6.11 2.04 3.16
C TYR A 122 5.91 3.43 3.80
N ARG A 123 5.58 3.51 5.09
CA ARG A 123 5.39 4.76 5.87
C ARG A 123 6.43 4.96 6.97
N SER A 124 7.29 3.96 7.23
CA SER A 124 8.29 4.02 8.30
C SER A 124 9.32 5.16 8.14
N LEU A 125 9.40 5.77 6.95
CA LEU A 125 10.28 6.91 6.64
C LEU A 125 9.66 8.27 6.96
N ASP A 126 8.43 8.33 7.47
CA ASP A 126 7.83 9.59 7.98
C ASP A 126 8.56 10.13 9.24
N ARG A 127 9.70 9.52 9.66
CA ARG A 127 10.57 9.99 10.75
C ARG A 127 11.29 11.30 10.38
N ASP A 128 11.45 12.14 11.41
CA ASP A 128 12.36 13.30 11.46
C ASP A 128 13.86 12.96 11.25
N SER A 129 14.24 11.69 11.05
CA SER A 129 15.64 11.30 10.78
C SER A 129 15.94 11.16 9.29
N TRP A 130 15.35 12.00 8.46
CA TRP A 130 15.76 12.12 7.06
C TRP A 130 17.09 12.87 7.01
N GLY A 131 18.21 12.12 7.02
CA GLY A 131 19.56 12.68 6.83
C GLY A 131 20.30 13.13 8.09
N THR A 132 20.11 12.44 9.22
CA THR A 132 21.06 12.47 10.34
C THR A 132 21.79 11.15 10.48
#